data_AF-A0A0G1IXT6-F1
#
_entry.id   AF-A0A0G1IXT6-F1
#
_cell.length_a   1.000
_cell.length_b   1.000
_cell.length_c   1.000
_cell.angle_alpha   90.00
_cell.angle_beta   90.00
_cell.angle_gamma   90.00
#
_symmetry.space_group_name_H-M   'P 1'
#
loop_
_entity.id
_entity.type
_entity.pdbx_description
1 polymer ?
#
loop_
_entity_poly.entity_id
_entity_poly.type
_entity_poly.pdbx_seq_one_letter_code
_entity_poly.pdbx_strand_id
1 'polypeptide(L)'
;MNYLVLAVITALFSFPQKAQEQVLPETPASVTENATPEILEKIAICESRGRHFDENGKVLTGEINKYDVGKYQINALYWRELAERLGHNIDDKDGNEAMAIELYRRYGTAPWKSSKKCWDK
;
A
#
# COMPACT_ATOMS: atom_id res chain seq x y z
N MET A 1 -33.76 -22.25 72.36
CA MET A 1 -34.64 -22.70 71.26
C MET A 1 -34.19 -22.00 69.99
N ASN A 2 -33.65 -22.60 68.94
CA ASN A 2 -33.37 -23.99 68.59
C ASN A 2 -32.19 -23.97 67.61
N TYR A 3 -31.25 -24.90 67.80
CA TYR A 3 -30.30 -25.34 66.77
C TYR A 3 -30.93 -26.49 65.98
N LEU A 4 -30.73 -26.52 64.65
CA LEU A 4 -30.30 -27.68 63.82
C LEU A 4 -30.60 -27.34 62.33
N VAL A 5 -29.61 -27.12 61.44
CA VAL A 5 -28.79 -28.09 60.65
C VAL A 5 -29.69 -28.80 59.58
N LEU A 6 -29.44 -28.87 58.26
CA LEU A 6 -28.29 -29.19 57.38
C LEU A 6 -28.47 -28.41 56.04
N ALA A 7 -27.49 -27.76 55.42
CA ALA A 7 -26.35 -28.29 54.64
C ALA A 7 -26.72 -29.11 53.38
N VAL A 8 -26.56 -28.55 52.18
CA VAL A 8 -25.96 -29.27 51.02
C VAL A 8 -25.14 -28.29 50.16
N ILE A 9 -23.91 -28.72 49.98
CA ILE A 9 -22.79 -28.19 49.19
C ILE A 9 -23.08 -28.32 47.69
N THR A 10 -22.76 -27.30 46.89
CA THR A 10 -22.12 -27.48 45.57
C THR A 10 -21.42 -26.16 45.21
N ALA A 11 -20.13 -26.08 45.44
CA ALA A 11 -19.12 -26.35 44.41
C ALA A 11 -18.82 -25.09 43.57
N LEU A 12 -17.72 -24.46 43.96
CA LEU A 12 -16.76 -23.76 43.13
C LEU A 12 -16.97 -23.96 41.63
N PHE A 13 -17.38 -22.89 40.97
CA PHE A 13 -16.92 -22.62 39.63
C PHE A 13 -16.29 -21.23 39.62
N SER A 14 -15.07 -21.13 40.16
CA SER A 14 -14.09 -20.20 39.60
C SER A 14 -13.81 -20.72 38.20
N PHE A 15 -14.64 -20.32 37.23
CA PHE A 15 -14.34 -20.53 35.84
C PHE A 15 -13.01 -19.83 35.56
N PRO A 16 -11.97 -20.55 35.11
CA PRO A 16 -10.81 -19.86 34.56
C PRO A 16 -11.32 -19.10 33.33
N GLN A 17 -11.19 -17.78 33.31
CA GLN A 17 -11.35 -17.02 32.08
C GLN A 17 -10.12 -17.30 31.20
N LYS A 18 -10.10 -18.52 30.66
CA LYS A 18 -9.21 -18.90 29.58
C LYS A 18 -9.77 -18.20 28.34
N ALA A 19 -8.93 -17.37 27.75
CA ALA A 19 -9.12 -16.60 26.53
C ALA A 19 -10.25 -17.10 25.64
N GLN A 20 -11.21 -16.23 25.37
CA GLN A 20 -11.98 -16.29 24.13
C GLN A 20 -11.61 -15.07 23.32
N GLU A 21 -10.40 -15.14 22.74
CA GLU A 21 -10.08 -14.52 21.47
C GLU A 21 -11.22 -14.92 20.52
N GLN A 22 -12.06 -13.96 20.14
CA GLN A 22 -13.07 -14.25 19.13
C GLN A 22 -12.34 -14.40 17.81
N VAL A 23 -12.09 -15.66 17.42
CA VAL A 23 -11.74 -16.02 16.05
C VAL A 23 -12.95 -15.69 15.18
N LEU A 24 -12.98 -14.44 14.71
CA LEU A 24 -13.78 -14.03 13.56
C LEU A 24 -13.37 -14.94 12.40
N PRO A 25 -14.31 -15.49 11.61
CA PRO A 25 -13.99 -16.47 10.58
C PRO A 25 -12.87 -15.93 9.70
N GLU A 26 -11.74 -16.65 9.71
CA GLU A 26 -10.63 -16.41 8.80
C GLU A 26 -11.13 -16.73 7.39
N THR A 27 -11.73 -15.73 6.73
CA THR A 27 -11.92 -15.72 5.29
C THR A 27 -10.57 -16.07 4.65
N PRO A 28 -10.51 -17.03 3.71
CA PRO A 28 -9.29 -17.29 2.97
C PRO A 28 -9.11 -16.17 1.94
N ALA A 29 -8.62 -15.02 2.41
CA ALA A 29 -8.29 -13.88 1.58
C ALA A 29 -7.16 -13.08 2.23
N SER A 30 -6.07 -13.76 2.55
CA SER A 30 -4.74 -13.14 2.55
C SER A 30 -4.41 -12.74 1.12
N VAL A 31 -4.95 -11.62 0.65
CA VAL A 31 -4.56 -11.00 -0.62
C VAL A 31 -3.93 -9.67 -0.29
N THR A 32 -2.60 -9.71 -0.10
CA THR A 32 -1.65 -8.61 -0.33
C THR A 32 -2.22 -7.19 -0.28
N GLU A 33 -2.20 -6.58 0.90
CA GLU A 33 -2.47 -5.14 1.07
C GLU A 33 -1.34 -4.25 0.50
N ASN A 34 -0.20 -4.85 0.13
CA ASN A 34 1.00 -4.17 -0.37
C ASN A 34 1.35 -4.46 -1.85
N ALA A 35 0.45 -5.03 -2.65
CA ALA A 35 0.73 -5.29 -4.06
C ALA A 35 0.49 -4.04 -4.92
N THR A 36 1.48 -3.69 -5.74
CA THR A 36 1.33 -2.66 -6.79
C THR A 36 0.26 -3.13 -7.79
N PRO A 37 -0.79 -2.32 -8.06
CA PRO A 37 -1.81 -2.65 -9.05
C PRO A 37 -1.21 -3.03 -10.42
N GLU A 38 -1.75 -4.06 -11.08
CA GLU A 38 -1.23 -4.54 -12.39
C GLU A 38 -1.17 -3.41 -13.44
N ILE A 39 -2.14 -2.49 -13.41
CA ILE A 39 -2.16 -1.33 -14.30
C ILE A 39 -0.96 -0.40 -14.09
N LEU A 40 -0.44 -0.27 -12.87
CA LEU A 40 0.76 0.51 -12.60
C LEU A 40 2.00 -0.14 -13.19
N GLU A 41 2.09 -1.47 -13.23
CA GLU A 41 3.19 -2.13 -13.93
C GLU A 41 3.15 -1.85 -15.44
N LYS A 42 1.96 -1.87 -16.07
CA LYS A 42 1.81 -1.47 -17.48
C LYS A 42 2.22 -0.02 -17.71
N ILE A 43 1.82 0.88 -16.82
CA ILE A 43 2.23 2.29 -16.85
C ILE A 43 3.75 2.42 -16.74
N ALA A 44 4.40 1.77 -15.76
CA ALA A 44 5.85 1.82 -15.57
C ALA A 44 6.62 1.36 -16.82
N ILE A 45 6.16 0.30 -17.50
CA ILE A 45 6.75 -0.16 -18.76
C ILE A 45 6.65 0.92 -19.84
N CYS A 46 5.50 1.59 -19.95
CA CYS A 46 5.29 2.64 -20.94
C CYS A 46 6.05 3.94 -20.64
N GLU A 47 6.21 4.28 -19.37
CA GLU A 47 6.87 5.50 -18.92
C GLU A 47 8.41 5.39 -18.99
N SER A 48 8.97 4.26 -18.55
CA SER A 48 10.44 4.15 -18.41
C SER A 48 11.01 2.77 -18.76
N ARG A 49 10.21 1.89 -19.35
CA ARG A 49 10.50 0.45 -19.49
C ARG A 49 10.70 -0.23 -18.12
N GLY A 50 10.01 0.27 -17.09
CA GLY A 50 10.04 -0.26 -15.72
C GLY A 50 11.31 0.07 -14.93
N ARG A 51 12.16 0.95 -15.45
CA ARG A 51 13.44 1.30 -14.82
C ARG A 51 13.33 2.61 -14.04
N HIS A 52 14.06 2.71 -12.94
CA HIS A 52 14.19 3.97 -12.21
C HIS A 52 15.51 4.68 -12.53
N PHE A 53 16.59 3.91 -12.76
CA PHE A 53 17.93 4.42 -13.03
C PHE A 53 18.40 4.08 -14.46
N ASP A 54 19.32 4.88 -14.98
CA ASP A 54 20.10 4.57 -16.18
C ASP A 54 21.24 3.57 -15.91
N GLU A 55 22.03 3.28 -16.94
CA GLU A 55 23.16 2.35 -16.85
C GLU A 55 24.29 2.81 -15.91
N ASN A 56 24.33 4.10 -15.58
CA ASN A 56 25.31 4.71 -14.68
C ASN A 56 24.75 4.91 -13.26
N GLY A 57 23.52 4.44 -12.99
CA GLY A 57 22.86 4.59 -11.70
C GLY A 57 22.24 5.97 -11.46
N LYS A 58 22.15 6.83 -12.48
CA LYS A 58 21.48 8.13 -12.37
C LYS A 58 19.97 7.96 -12.55
N VAL A 59 19.17 8.69 -11.78
CA VAL A 59 17.70 8.70 -11.91
C VAL A 59 17.29 9.11 -13.32
N LEU A 60 16.37 8.34 -13.90
CA LEU A 60 15.80 8.65 -15.22
C LEU A 60 14.95 9.91 -15.16
N THR A 61 15.13 10.78 -16.15
CA THR A 61 14.28 11.96 -16.37
C THR A 61 13.69 11.90 -17.76
N GLY A 62 12.45 12.36 -17.93
CA GLY A 62 11.76 12.35 -19.22
C GLY A 62 12.54 13.07 -20.31
N GLU A 63 12.54 12.48 -21.51
CA GLU A 63 13.22 13.03 -22.69
C GLU A 63 12.58 14.33 -23.17
N ILE A 64 11.24 14.39 -23.15
CA ILE A 64 10.46 15.58 -23.56
C ILE A 64 10.34 16.55 -22.39
N ASN A 65 10.04 16.03 -21.19
CA ASN A 65 9.82 16.81 -19.99
C ASN A 65 10.78 16.35 -18.90
N LYS A 66 11.85 17.12 -18.71
CA LYS A 66 12.91 16.84 -17.72
C LYS A 66 12.42 16.77 -16.28
N TYR A 67 11.19 17.21 -15.99
CA TYR A 67 10.60 17.13 -14.66
C TYR A 67 9.90 15.80 -14.39
N ASP A 68 9.77 14.92 -15.37
CA ASP A 68 9.20 13.58 -15.18
C ASP A 68 10.29 12.65 -14.63
N VAL A 69 10.09 12.09 -13.43
CA VAL A 69 11.14 11.41 -12.66
C VAL A 69 10.88 9.91 -12.51
N GLY A 70 11.93 9.11 -12.76
CA GLY A 70 12.02 7.71 -12.34
C GLY A 70 11.08 6.74 -13.05
N LYS A 71 10.80 5.60 -12.38
CA LYS A 71 10.01 4.45 -12.88
C LYS A 71 8.63 4.84 -13.39
N TYR A 72 7.96 5.74 -12.71
CA TYR A 72 6.61 6.17 -13.05
C TYR A 72 6.56 7.54 -13.73
N GLN A 73 7.72 8.13 -14.08
CA GLN A 73 7.82 9.43 -14.73
C GLN A 73 6.94 10.50 -14.05
N ILE A 74 7.00 10.52 -12.71
CA ILE A 74 6.17 11.42 -11.89
C ILE A 74 6.67 12.84 -12.10
N ASN A 75 5.79 13.72 -12.57
CA ASN A 75 6.15 15.11 -12.79
C ASN A 75 6.42 15.86 -11.48
N ALA A 76 7.68 16.21 -11.25
CA ALA A 76 8.16 16.85 -10.04
C ALA A 76 7.58 18.27 -9.82
N LEU A 77 7.16 18.99 -10.87
CA LEU A 77 6.55 20.32 -10.69
C LEU A 77 5.17 20.22 -10.04
N TYR A 78 4.43 19.16 -10.32
CA TYR A 78 3.07 18.98 -9.79
C TYR A 78 3.05 18.19 -8.49
N TRP A 79 3.95 17.22 -8.34
CA TRP A 79 3.78 16.17 -7.32
C TRP A 79 4.86 16.12 -6.26
N ARG A 80 6.00 16.79 -6.44
CA ARG A 80 7.11 16.72 -5.46
C ARG A 80 6.69 17.21 -4.08
N GLU A 81 6.03 18.37 -4.01
CA GLU A 81 5.58 18.93 -2.72
C GLU A 81 4.57 18.00 -2.00
N LEU A 82 3.70 17.32 -2.75
CA LEU A 82 2.81 16.32 -2.16
C LEU A 82 3.59 15.09 -1.70
N ALA A 83 4.51 14.58 -2.52
CA ALA A 83 5.33 13.42 -2.18
C ALA A 83 6.14 13.67 -0.89
N GLU A 84 6.80 14.82 -0.78
CA GLU A 84 7.58 15.20 0.39
C GLU A 84 6.70 15.28 1.65
N ARG A 85 5.50 15.86 1.56
CA ARG A 85 4.54 15.90 2.68
C ARG A 85 4.07 14.51 3.12
N LEU A 86 4.05 13.55 2.22
CA LEU A 86 3.71 12.15 2.49
C LEU A 86 4.93 11.31 2.90
N GLY A 87 6.13 11.90 2.95
CA GLY A 87 7.37 11.20 3.29
C GLY A 87 7.91 10.33 2.14
N HIS A 88 7.54 10.63 0.89
CA HIS A 88 8.04 9.96 -0.30
C HIS A 88 9.08 10.82 -1.01
N ASN A 89 10.29 10.27 -1.20
CA ASN A 89 11.28 10.86 -2.08
C ASN A 89 11.14 10.25 -3.49
N ILE A 90 10.64 11.04 -4.46
CA ILE A 90 10.41 10.55 -5.83
C ILE A 90 11.69 10.30 -6.63
N ASP A 91 12.84 10.78 -6.14
CA ASP A 91 14.17 10.50 -6.71
C ASP A 91 14.75 9.16 -6.20
N ASP A 92 14.12 8.54 -5.19
CA ASP A 92 14.40 7.18 -4.77
C ASP A 92 13.41 6.22 -5.45
N LYS A 93 13.85 5.00 -5.75
CA LYS A 93 13.00 3.99 -6.41
C LYS A 93 11.73 3.71 -5.60
N ASP A 94 11.87 3.47 -4.30
CA ASP A 94 10.77 3.08 -3.43
C ASP A 94 9.81 4.26 -3.19
N GLY A 95 10.33 5.48 -3.04
CA GLY A 95 9.50 6.67 -2.91
C GLY A 95 8.77 7.03 -4.21
N ASN A 96 9.38 6.79 -5.37
CA ASN A 96 8.72 6.91 -6.67
C ASN A 96 7.55 5.93 -6.81
N GLU A 97 7.73 4.67 -6.38
CA GLU A 97 6.68 3.66 -6.40
C GLU A 97 5.55 3.94 -5.40
N ALA A 98 5.90 4.32 -4.17
CA ALA A 98 4.92 4.72 -3.16
C ALA A 98 4.08 5.92 -3.63
N MET A 99 4.72 6.93 -4.23
CA MET A 99 4.01 8.08 -4.78
C MET A 99 3.13 7.70 -5.98
N ALA A 100 3.55 6.76 -6.83
CA ALA A 100 2.71 6.29 -7.94
C ALA A 100 1.45 5.57 -7.43
N ILE A 101 1.59 4.73 -6.40
CA ILE A 101 0.44 4.08 -5.74
C ILE A 101 -0.50 5.14 -5.17
N GLU A 102 0.02 6.17 -4.51
CA GLU A 102 -0.80 7.24 -3.94
C GLU A 102 -1.55 8.04 -5.01
N LEU A 103 -0.86 8.42 -6.09
CA LEU A 103 -1.47 9.10 -7.22
C LEU A 103 -2.57 8.24 -7.86
N TYR A 104 -2.34 6.93 -8.00
CA TYR A 104 -3.36 6.01 -8.51
C TYR A 104 -4.57 5.91 -7.58
N ARG A 105 -4.36 5.81 -6.26
CA ARG A 105 -5.44 5.79 -5.28
C ARG A 105 -6.32 7.04 -5.35
N ARG A 106 -5.72 8.21 -5.58
CA ARG A 106 -6.41 9.51 -5.62
C ARG A 106 -7.06 9.81 -6.98
N TYR A 107 -6.39 9.47 -8.07
CA TYR A 107 -6.71 9.99 -9.41
C TYR A 107 -6.88 8.89 -10.46
N GLY A 108 -6.75 7.62 -10.09
CA GLY A 108 -6.66 6.52 -11.04
C GLY A 108 -5.48 6.71 -11.99
N THR A 109 -5.71 6.47 -13.28
CA THR A 109 -4.66 6.57 -14.31
C THR A 109 -4.52 7.98 -14.92
N ALA A 110 -5.27 8.97 -14.43
CA ALA A 110 -5.30 10.31 -15.01
C ALA A 110 -3.91 11.00 -15.09
N PRO A 111 -3.00 10.87 -14.10
CA PRO A 111 -1.66 11.47 -14.17
C PRO A 111 -0.81 10.97 -15.36
N TRP A 112 -1.09 9.76 -15.87
CA TRP A 112 -0.38 9.11 -16.97
C TRP A 112 -1.17 9.11 -18.28
N LYS A 113 -2.10 10.06 -18.45
CA LYS A 113 -2.95 10.17 -19.65
C LYS A 113 -2.12 10.27 -20.94
N SER A 114 -0.96 10.92 -20.90
CA SER A 114 -0.09 11.13 -22.07
C SER A 114 0.42 9.81 -22.67
N SER A 115 0.67 8.80 -21.83
CA SER A 115 1.13 7.48 -22.25
C SER A 115 -0.02 6.48 -22.44
N LYS A 116 -1.29 6.91 -22.36
CA LYS A 116 -2.47 6.04 -22.41
C LYS A 116 -2.49 5.05 -23.57
N LYS A 117 -2.12 5.51 -24.77
CA LYS A 117 -2.08 4.65 -25.97
C LYS A 117 -1.10 3.48 -25.84
N CYS A 118 -0.15 3.54 -24.91
CA CYS A 118 0.81 2.48 -24.65
C CYS A 118 0.25 1.44 -23.65
N TRP A 119 -0.31 1.86 -22.52
CA TRP A 119 -0.72 0.96 -21.43
C TRP A 119 -2.17 0.46 -21.49
N ASP A 120 -3.04 1.09 -22.30
CA ASP A 120 -4.45 0.71 -22.52
C ASP A 120 -4.61 -0.12 -23.81
N LYS A 121 -3.85 -1.22 -23.91
CA LYS A 121 -3.86 -2.15 -25.06
C LYS A 121 -4.44 -3.50 -24.68
#